data_AF-A0A7J6Q6U7-F1
#
_entry.id   AF-A0A7J6Q6U7-F1
#
_cell.length_a   1.000
_cell.length_b   1.000
_cell.length_c   1.000
_cell.angle_alpha   90.00
_cell.angle_beta   90.00
_cell.angle_gamma   90.00
#
_symmetry.space_group_name_H-M   'P 1'
#
loop_
_entity.id
_entity.type
_entity.pdbx_description
1 polymer ?
#
loop_
_entity_poly.entity_id
_entity_poly.type
_entity_poly.pdbx_seq_one_letter_code
_entity_poly.pdbx_strand_id
1 'polypeptide(L)'
;MKFGSPEEASGAMEAAVAAGMNLRLVDPSTVSATFDETHTVQDVEALLKVVASATGGQCPAVLEEVEHSSDGDLGLIPSSLRRTKPFMSQKIFNTIVTETDLMRYLYHLQSKDISLTKSMITLGSCTMKLNSSSSMYT
;
A
#
# COMPACT_ATOMS: atom_id res chain seq x y z
N MET A 1 11.73 5.91 13.74
CA MET A 1 11.96 5.72 15.19
C MET A 1 13.46 5.68 15.43
N LYS A 2 13.98 6.53 16.32
CA LYS A 2 15.41 6.59 16.63
C LYS A 2 15.62 6.02 18.02
N PHE A 3 16.41 4.97 18.12
CA PHE A 3 16.75 4.26 19.35
C PHE A 3 18.07 4.78 19.93
N GLY A 4 18.28 4.61 21.22
CA GLY A 4 19.48 5.07 21.92
C GLY A 4 20.70 4.23 21.60
N SER A 5 20.49 2.94 21.34
CA SER A 5 21.54 1.97 21.03
C SER A 5 21.17 1.06 19.83
N PRO A 6 22.17 0.46 19.15
CA PRO A 6 21.90 -0.52 18.10
C PRO A 6 21.24 -1.81 18.59
N GLU A 7 21.51 -2.19 19.85
CA GLU A 7 20.93 -3.39 20.47
C GLU A 7 19.42 -3.22 20.70
N GLU A 8 18.98 -2.04 21.14
CA GLU A 8 17.55 -1.70 21.25
C GLU A 8 16.84 -1.74 19.89
N ALA A 9 17.49 -1.23 18.85
CA ALA A 9 16.94 -1.27 17.50
C ALA A 9 16.80 -2.72 16.99
N SER A 10 17.77 -3.58 17.26
CA SER A 10 17.69 -5.02 16.93
C SER A 10 16.59 -5.71 17.72
N GLY A 11 16.47 -5.45 19.02
CA GLY A 11 15.41 -6.03 19.86
C GLY A 11 14.01 -5.60 19.41
N ALA A 12 13.83 -4.35 19.01
CA ALA A 12 12.57 -3.86 18.44
C ALA A 12 12.25 -4.53 17.09
N MET A 13 13.26 -4.77 16.25
CA MET A 13 13.11 -5.50 14.98
C MET A 13 12.70 -6.97 15.22
N GLU A 14 13.33 -7.65 16.16
CA GLU A 14 12.99 -9.04 16.52
C GLU A 14 11.57 -9.13 17.09
N ALA A 15 11.18 -8.21 17.97
CA ALA A 15 9.82 -8.14 18.50
C ALA A 15 8.78 -7.87 17.40
N ALA A 16 9.09 -6.98 16.44
CA ALA A 16 8.24 -6.71 15.28
C ALA A 16 8.07 -7.95 14.39
N VAL A 17 9.16 -8.66 14.10
CA VAL A 17 9.11 -9.90 13.32
C VAL A 17 8.30 -10.97 14.05
N ALA A 18 8.45 -11.10 15.37
CA ALA A 18 7.66 -12.02 16.18
C ALA A 18 6.15 -11.69 16.17
N ALA A 19 5.79 -10.41 16.00
CA ALA A 19 4.43 -9.94 15.82
C ALA A 19 3.94 -9.99 14.36
N GLY A 20 4.74 -10.51 13.43
CA GLY A 20 4.39 -10.60 12.00
C GLY A 20 4.58 -9.32 11.21
N MET A 21 5.32 -8.33 11.74
CA MET A 21 5.56 -7.04 11.12
C MET A 21 6.99 -6.93 10.59
N ASN A 22 7.12 -6.52 9.33
CA ASN A 22 8.42 -6.26 8.72
C ASN A 22 8.69 -4.76 8.71
N LEU A 23 9.72 -4.35 9.45
CA LEU A 23 10.20 -2.96 9.48
C LEU A 23 11.49 -2.84 8.69
N ARG A 24 11.90 -1.60 8.36
CA ARG A 24 13.16 -1.34 7.68
C ARG A 24 14.15 -0.70 8.64
N LEU A 25 15.31 -1.33 8.81
CA LEU A 25 16.47 -0.70 9.46
C LEU A 25 17.13 0.25 8.46
N VAL A 26 17.19 1.53 8.79
CA VAL A 26 17.81 2.58 7.96
C VAL A 26 19.27 2.76 8.33
N ASP A 27 19.52 2.85 9.63
CA ASP A 27 20.85 2.97 10.25
C ASP A 27 20.89 2.04 11.48
N PRO A 28 22.07 1.74 12.07
CA PRO A 28 22.17 0.85 13.23
C PRO A 28 21.26 1.20 14.40
N SER A 29 20.85 2.47 14.56
CA SER A 29 19.93 2.92 15.61
C SER A 29 18.61 3.52 15.08
N THR A 30 18.35 3.46 13.77
CA THR A 30 17.16 4.07 13.17
C THR A 30 16.32 3.02 12.45
N VAL A 31 15.09 2.82 12.91
CA VAL A 31 14.09 1.95 12.26
C VAL A 31 13.00 2.82 11.64
N SER A 32 12.62 2.52 10.40
CA SER A 32 11.50 3.14 9.70
C SER A 32 10.35 2.14 9.53
N ALA A 33 9.14 2.63 9.79
CA ALA A 33 7.89 1.97 9.43
C ALA A 33 7.25 2.74 8.26
N THR A 34 6.73 2.01 7.29
CA THR A 34 6.02 2.56 6.14
C THR A 34 4.64 1.94 6.11
N PHE A 35 3.62 2.78 6.00
CA PHE A 35 2.23 2.35 5.93
C PHE A 35 1.71 2.48 4.50
N ASP A 36 0.74 1.63 4.17
CA ASP A 36 0.02 1.63 2.90
C ASP A 36 -1.50 1.60 3.14
N GLU A 37 -2.27 1.49 2.06
CA GLU A 37 -3.74 1.48 2.09
C GLU A 37 -4.35 0.35 2.94
N THR A 38 -3.65 -0.77 3.10
CA THR A 38 -4.16 -1.92 3.88
C THR A 38 -4.07 -1.71 5.38
N HIS A 39 -3.29 -0.73 5.82
CA HIS A 39 -3.04 -0.48 7.23
C HIS A 39 -4.16 0.33 7.87
N THR A 40 -4.58 -0.13 9.03
CA THR A 40 -5.62 0.47 9.85
C THR A 40 -5.03 1.11 11.11
N VAL A 41 -5.88 1.82 11.86
CA VAL A 41 -5.50 2.36 13.17
C VAL A 41 -5.05 1.25 14.14
N GLN A 42 -5.64 0.05 14.02
CA GLN A 42 -5.27 -1.10 14.85
C GLN A 42 -3.84 -1.58 14.59
N ASP A 43 -3.38 -1.50 13.34
CA ASP A 43 -2.00 -1.87 12.97
C ASP A 43 -0.99 -0.88 13.54
N VAL A 44 -1.33 0.41 13.56
CA VAL A 44 -0.52 1.45 14.21
C VAL A 44 -0.44 1.21 15.72
N GLU A 45 -1.56 0.91 16.38
CA GLU A 45 -1.57 0.54 17.79
C GLU A 45 -0.73 -0.70 18.10
N ALA A 46 -0.86 -1.74 17.27
CA ALA A 46 -0.10 -2.97 17.44
C ALA A 46 1.40 -2.70 17.30
N LEU A 47 1.81 -1.89 16.31
CA LEU A 47 3.20 -1.46 16.15
C LEU A 47 3.69 -0.68 17.38
N LEU A 48 2.90 0.27 17.88
CA LEU A 48 3.25 1.05 19.08
C LEU A 48 3.41 0.16 20.32
N LYS A 49 2.54 -0.84 20.51
CA LYS A 49 2.61 -1.83 21.61
C LYS A 49 3.89 -2.66 21.52
N VAL A 50 4.23 -3.14 20.32
CA VAL A 50 5.45 -3.92 20.08
C VAL A 50 6.70 -3.09 20.39
N VAL A 51 6.77 -1.87 19.86
CA VAL A 51 7.92 -0.98 20.08
C VAL A 51 8.04 -0.57 21.55
N ALA A 52 6.92 -0.31 22.23
CA ALA A 52 6.90 -0.02 23.65
C ALA A 52 7.39 -1.22 24.49
N SER A 53 6.96 -2.44 24.14
CA SER A 53 7.43 -3.66 24.82
C SER A 53 8.93 -3.90 24.66
N ALA A 54 9.50 -3.59 23.49
CA ALA A 54 10.92 -3.77 23.20
C ALA A 54 11.82 -2.71 23.88
N THR A 55 11.28 -1.51 24.12
CA THR A 55 12.04 -0.39 24.72
C THR A 55 11.76 -0.18 26.22
N GLY A 56 10.84 -0.96 26.80
CA GLY A 56 10.39 -0.78 28.18
C GLY A 56 9.60 0.52 28.42
N GLY A 57 9.15 1.17 27.34
CA GLY A 57 8.38 2.41 27.38
C GLY A 57 6.89 2.19 27.64
N GLN A 58 6.18 3.26 28.01
CA GLN A 58 4.72 3.23 28.06
C GLN A 58 4.15 3.40 26.65
N CYS A 59 3.16 2.57 26.29
CA CYS A 59 2.43 2.75 25.03
C CYS A 59 1.63 4.06 25.12
N PRO A 60 1.86 5.04 24.22
CA PRO A 60 1.01 6.21 24.16
C PRO A 60 -0.42 5.76 23.82
N ALA A 61 -1.41 6.35 24.49
CA ALA A 61 -2.81 6.13 24.13
C ALA A 61 -3.03 6.67 22.71
N VAL A 62 -3.46 5.81 21.79
CA VAL A 62 -3.89 6.23 20.46
C VAL A 62 -5.27 6.86 20.65
N LEU A 63 -5.37 8.17 20.38
CA LEU A 63 -6.63 8.90 20.44
C LEU A 63 -7.48 8.48 19.23
N GLU A 64 -8.69 7.98 19.47
CA GLU A 64 -9.62 7.51 18.41
C GLU A 64 -10.14 8.63 17.50
N GLU A 65 -9.91 9.90 17.84
CA GLU A 65 -10.45 11.05 17.12
C GLU A 65 -9.39 11.67 16.20
N VAL A 66 -9.10 11.00 15.09
CA VAL A 66 -8.64 11.72 13.89
C VAL A 66 -9.91 12.09 13.13
N GLU A 67 -10.41 13.30 13.37
CA GLU A 67 -11.50 13.88 12.59
C GLU A 67 -11.13 13.78 11.10
N HIS A 68 -11.84 12.92 10.38
CA HIS A 68 -11.70 12.83 8.93
C HIS A 68 -12.30 14.11 8.37
N SER A 69 -11.45 15.09 8.07
CA SER A 69 -11.90 16.29 7.36
C SER A 69 -12.49 15.87 6.02
N SER A 70 -13.62 16.47 5.65
CA SER A 70 -14.34 16.14 4.41
C SER A 70 -13.51 16.36 3.14
N ASP A 71 -12.41 17.11 3.24
CA ASP A 71 -11.44 17.36 2.17
C ASP A 71 -10.25 16.38 2.17
N GLY A 72 -10.20 15.42 3.09
CA GLY A 72 -9.08 14.47 3.24
C GLY A 72 -7.75 15.11 3.69
N ASP A 73 -7.76 16.40 4.02
CA ASP A 73 -6.61 17.14 4.51
C ASP A 73 -6.60 17.14 6.04
N LEU A 74 -5.79 16.25 6.62
CA LEU A 74 -5.54 16.18 8.06
C LEU A 74 -4.60 17.30 8.55
N GLY A 75 -4.18 18.22 7.67
CA GLY A 75 -3.24 19.29 7.98
C GLY A 75 -1.79 18.82 8.21
N LEU A 76 -1.53 17.51 8.10
CA LEU A 76 -0.24 16.87 8.40
C LEU A 76 0.87 17.23 7.40
N ILE A 77 0.50 17.58 6.16
CA ILE A 77 1.45 17.97 5.12
C ILE A 77 1.67 19.50 5.17
N PRO A 78 2.93 20.00 5.24
CA PRO A 78 3.22 21.43 5.22
C PRO A 78 2.63 22.13 3.99
N SER A 79 2.10 23.34 4.17
CA SER A 79 1.38 24.08 3.11
C SER A 79 2.21 24.29 1.83
N SER A 80 3.53 24.44 1.94
CA SER A 80 4.45 24.58 0.81
C SER A 80 4.60 23.30 -0.04
N LEU A 81 4.30 22.14 0.54
CA LEU A 81 4.37 20.83 -0.11
C LEU A 81 2.98 20.30 -0.52
N ARG A 82 1.91 21.03 -0.17
CA ARG A 82 0.55 20.63 -0.55
C ARG A 82 0.38 20.76 -2.06
N ARG A 83 -0.29 19.77 -2.63
CA ARG A 83 -0.63 19.77 -4.05
C ARG A 83 -1.64 20.89 -4.32
N THR A 84 -1.29 21.78 -5.25
CA THR A 84 -2.16 22.92 -5.64
C THR A 84 -2.87 22.71 -6.98
N LYS A 85 -2.40 21.77 -7.81
CA LYS A 85 -2.93 21.54 -9.16
C LYS A 85 -3.92 20.37 -9.20
N PRO A 86 -5.05 20.50 -9.94
CA PRO A 86 -5.99 19.41 -10.13
C PRO A 86 -5.35 18.26 -10.90
N PHE A 87 -5.93 17.07 -10.75
CA PHE A 87 -5.47 15.84 -11.40
C PHE A 87 -6.65 14.97 -11.79
N MET A 88 -6.40 14.01 -12.68
CA MET A 88 -7.48 13.15 -13.22
C MET A 88 -8.67 13.97 -13.76
N SER A 89 -8.40 15.14 -14.33
CA SER A 89 -9.43 16.07 -14.83
C SER A 89 -10.08 15.63 -16.14
N GLN A 90 -9.49 14.63 -16.81
CA GLN A 90 -10.06 14.07 -18.02
C GLN A 90 -11.37 13.34 -17.69
N LYS A 91 -12.33 13.45 -18.61
CA LYS A 91 -13.67 12.88 -18.45
C LYS A 91 -13.67 11.40 -18.06
N ILE A 92 -12.72 10.61 -18.59
CA ILE A 92 -12.68 9.17 -18.36
C ILE A 92 -12.57 8.78 -16.88
N PHE A 93 -11.77 9.51 -16.10
CA PHE A 93 -11.58 9.25 -14.67
C PHE A 93 -12.82 9.59 -13.83
N ASN A 94 -13.79 10.32 -14.38
CA ASN A 94 -14.99 10.79 -13.68
C ASN A 94 -16.28 10.20 -14.26
N THR A 95 -16.19 9.31 -15.27
CA THR A 95 -17.36 8.69 -15.90
C THR A 95 -17.62 7.27 -15.39
N ILE A 96 -16.59 6.59 -14.88
CA ILE A 96 -16.65 5.21 -14.40
C ILE A 96 -16.58 5.26 -12.88
N VAL A 97 -17.74 5.16 -12.22
CA VAL A 97 -17.83 5.36 -10.76
C VAL A 97 -18.25 4.08 -10.03
N THR A 98 -19.03 3.22 -10.69
CA THR A 98 -19.48 1.96 -10.11
C THR A 98 -18.65 0.79 -10.61
N GLU A 99 -18.58 -0.29 -9.81
CA GLU A 99 -17.97 -1.56 -10.23
C GLU A 99 -18.60 -2.10 -11.53
N THR A 100 -19.92 -1.93 -11.70
CA THR A 100 -20.62 -2.37 -12.92
C THR A 100 -20.21 -1.55 -14.14
N ASP A 101 -20.03 -0.24 -14.00
CA ASP A 101 -19.56 0.61 -15.09
C ASP A 101 -18.11 0.26 -15.45
N LEU A 102 -17.28 -0.03 -14.45
CA LEU A 102 -15.90 -0.46 -14.65
C LEU A 102 -15.85 -1.80 -15.40
N MET A 103 -16.66 -2.77 -14.98
CA MET A 103 -16.80 -4.07 -15.67
C MET A 103 -17.21 -3.90 -17.13
N ARG A 104 -18.22 -3.08 -17.42
CA ARG A 104 -18.67 -2.80 -18.80
C ARG A 104 -17.58 -2.12 -19.61
N TYR A 105 -16.87 -1.17 -19.02
CA TYR A 105 -15.79 -0.45 -19.69
C TYR A 105 -14.61 -1.37 -20.01
N LEU A 106 -14.17 -2.20 -19.07
CA LEU A 106 -13.09 -3.17 -19.27
C LEU A 106 -13.47 -4.19 -20.36
N TYR A 107 -14.69 -4.72 -20.32
CA TYR A 107 -15.19 -5.61 -21.38
C TYR A 107 -15.23 -4.92 -22.75
N HIS A 108 -15.68 -3.66 -22.80
CA HIS A 108 -15.69 -2.88 -24.03
C HIS A 108 -14.28 -2.71 -24.62
N LEU A 109 -13.28 -2.41 -23.79
CA LEU A 109 -11.88 -2.32 -24.24
C LEU A 109 -11.36 -3.69 -24.69
N GLN A 110 -11.54 -4.74 -23.90
CA GLN A 110 -11.13 -6.11 -24.22
C GLN A 110 -11.73 -6.60 -25.55
N SER A 111 -12.95 -6.17 -25.88
CA SER A 111 -13.63 -6.58 -27.11
C SER A 111 -12.88 -6.12 -28.37
N LYS A 112 -12.17 -4.99 -28.31
CA LYS A 112 -11.43 -4.39 -29.43
C LYS A 112 -10.11 -5.09 -29.73
N ASP A 113 -9.57 -5.83 -28.76
CA ASP A 113 -8.24 -6.43 -28.87
C ASP A 113 -8.32 -7.90 -29.33
N ILE A 114 -7.46 -8.29 -30.27
CA ILE A 114 -7.28 -9.70 -30.62
C ILE A 114 -6.30 -10.35 -29.63
N SER A 115 -6.70 -11.46 -29.04
CA SER A 115 -5.92 -12.18 -28.03
C SER A 115 -5.89 -13.67 -28.34
N LEU A 116 -5.06 -14.41 -27.60
CA LEU A 116 -4.97 -15.88 -27.70
C LEU A 116 -6.28 -16.60 -27.34
N THR A 117 -7.26 -15.93 -26.73
CA THR A 117 -8.59 -16.51 -26.50
C THR A 117 -9.47 -16.48 -27.74
N LYS A 118 -9.12 -15.67 -28.75
CA LYS A 118 -9.90 -15.49 -30.00
C LYS A 118 -9.27 -16.23 -31.18
N SER A 119 -7.95 -16.21 -31.32
CA SER A 119 -7.26 -16.90 -32.41
C SER A 119 -5.80 -17.18 -32.08
N MET A 120 -5.17 -17.99 -32.94
CA MET A 120 -3.71 -18.06 -32.98
C MET A 120 -3.13 -16.69 -33.40
N ILE A 121 -2.02 -16.29 -32.78
CA ILE A 121 -1.25 -15.08 -33.11
C ILE A 121 0.18 -15.51 -33.42
N THR A 122 0.54 -15.61 -34.71
CA THR A 122 1.83 -16.15 -35.17
C THR A 122 2.88 -15.06 -35.39
N LEU A 123 3.26 -14.37 -34.32
CA LEU A 123 4.38 -13.42 -34.36
C LEU A 123 5.70 -14.18 -34.19
N GLY A 124 6.54 -14.14 -35.23
CA GLY A 124 7.88 -14.72 -35.18
C GLY A 124 8.69 -14.12 -34.03
N SER A 125 9.50 -14.94 -33.35
CA SER A 125 10.33 -14.56 -32.20
C SER A 125 9.59 -14.29 -30.86
N CYS A 126 8.26 -14.13 -30.85
CA CYS A 126 7.52 -13.82 -29.60
C CYS A 126 7.15 -15.06 -28.76
N THR A 127 7.14 -16.26 -29.33
CA THR A 127 6.73 -17.51 -28.65
C THR A 127 5.39 -17.38 -27.90
N MET A 128 4.34 -16.92 -28.60
CA MET A 128 2.99 -16.75 -28.05
C MET A 128 2.32 -18.13 -27.80
N LYS A 129 2.68 -18.76 -26.67
CA LYS A 129 2.25 -20.11 -26.26
C LYS A 129 1.09 -20.08 -25.25
N LEU A 130 0.64 -21.27 -24.84
CA LEU A 130 -0.40 -21.42 -23.83
C LEU A 130 0.04 -20.82 -22.48
N ASN A 131 -0.77 -19.89 -21.97
CA ASN A 131 -0.74 -19.45 -20.59
C ASN A 131 -1.83 -20.23 -19.84
N SER A 132 -1.46 -21.35 -19.21
CA SER A 132 -2.42 -22.22 -18.55
C SER A 132 -3.00 -21.54 -17.30
N SER A 133 -4.30 -21.71 -17.06
CA SER A 133 -4.94 -21.24 -15.83
C SER A 133 -4.25 -21.81 -14.58
N SER A 134 -3.80 -23.08 -14.62
CA SER A 134 -3.07 -23.70 -13.51
C SER A 134 -1.73 -23.01 -13.21
N SER A 135 -1.02 -22.52 -14.23
CA SER A 135 0.24 -21.80 -14.05
C SER A 135 0.07 -20.33 -13.65
N MET A 136 -1.10 -19.74 -13.87
CA MET A 136 -1.38 -18.34 -13.50
C MET A 136 -1.93 -18.19 -12.08
N TYR A 137 -2.42 -19.27 -11.49
CA TYR A 137 -3.00 -19.27 -10.14
C TYR A 137 -1.99 -19.59 -9.03
N THR A 138 -0.75 -19.96 -9.41
CA THR A 138 0.36 -20.19 -8.48
C THR A 138 1.20 -18.93 -8.39
#